data_AF-A0A2N2NWQ6-F1
#
_entry.id   AF-A0A2N2NWQ6-F1
#
_cell.length_a   1.000
_cell.length_b   1.000
_cell.length_c   1.000
_cell.angle_alpha   90.00
_cell.angle_beta   90.00
_cell.angle_gamma   90.00
#
_symmetry.space_group_name_H-M   'P 1'
#
loop_
_entity.id
_entity.type
_entity.pdbx_description
1 polymer ?
#
loop_
_entity_poly.entity_id
_entity_poly.type
_entity_poly.pdbx_seq_one_letter_code
_entity_poly.pdbx_strand_id
1 'polypeptide(L)'
;MAEIKRRDEAPKPEKEPKKTETSASGVSRREFLVGSGAGVAGLVIGGVIGNQVIGKPAAPAVEAPAAEAPAEGEVSLYKAGYNLVFDSVQCTGCMICAEACSEKYATFLHPEETANVVSLEFARIRPMRFQYVDVINVCSYCNLYEWAEGSSEFPCEAVCPEDAIITVPEGEGEEGYYGMGYKWVDREKCLGIDKCWRCAEICEDQFASGMSFDPIDRKAQVCSRCGGDPECVKACPEPGALTWVPAARNGRYFANHPSDYAELLYRKIYNHVREL
;
A
#
# COMPACT_ATOMS: atom_id res chain seq x y z
N MET A 1 4.08 38.15 -5.25
CA MET A 1 3.41 36.91 -4.79
C MET A 1 2.62 36.39 -5.98
N ALA A 2 3.07 35.32 -6.62
CA ALA A 2 2.35 34.72 -7.74
C ALA A 2 1.21 33.86 -7.18
N GLU A 3 0.02 33.99 -7.73
CA GLU A 3 -1.18 33.28 -7.29
C GLU A 3 -1.00 31.78 -7.61
N ILE A 4 -0.80 30.96 -6.57
CA ILE A 4 -0.67 29.50 -6.72
C ILE A 4 -2.09 28.93 -6.84
N LYS A 5 -2.45 28.45 -8.04
CA LYS A 5 -3.72 27.75 -8.25
C LYS A 5 -3.64 26.32 -7.74
N ARG A 6 -4.65 25.96 -6.95
CA ARG A 6 -4.89 24.64 -6.36
C ARG A 6 -5.06 23.57 -7.46
N ARG A 7 -4.36 22.45 -7.32
CA ARG A 7 -4.23 21.40 -8.35
C ARG A 7 -5.49 20.52 -8.52
N ASP A 8 -6.43 20.70 -7.60
CA ASP A 8 -7.74 20.06 -7.54
C ASP A 8 -8.84 20.84 -8.32
N GLU A 9 -8.54 22.02 -8.88
CA GLU A 9 -9.43 22.65 -9.84
C GLU A 9 -9.42 21.89 -11.17
N ALA A 10 -10.59 21.33 -11.53
CA ALA A 10 -10.80 20.76 -12.87
C ALA A 10 -10.44 21.81 -13.94
N PRO A 11 -9.68 21.44 -14.99
CA PRO A 11 -9.26 22.39 -16.01
C PRO A 11 -10.48 23.04 -16.63
N LYS A 12 -10.52 24.37 -16.63
CA LYS A 12 -11.58 25.13 -17.31
C LYS A 12 -11.57 24.71 -18.78
N PRO A 13 -12.73 24.43 -19.40
CA PRO A 13 -12.77 24.03 -20.79
C PRO A 13 -12.25 25.18 -21.66
N GLU A 14 -11.04 25.04 -22.20
CA GLU A 14 -10.53 25.94 -23.22
C GLU A 14 -11.36 25.73 -24.50
N LYS A 15 -11.88 26.84 -25.04
CA LYS A 15 -12.54 26.82 -26.35
C LYS A 15 -11.49 26.52 -27.40
N GLU A 16 -11.66 25.40 -28.10
CA GLU A 16 -10.79 25.03 -29.22
C GLU A 16 -10.72 26.16 -30.26
N PRO A 17 -9.53 26.47 -30.80
CA PRO A 17 -9.42 27.38 -31.93
C PRO A 17 -10.07 26.76 -33.16
N LYS A 18 -10.91 27.55 -33.85
CA LYS A 18 -11.58 27.15 -35.10
C LYS A 18 -10.57 26.60 -36.11
N LYS A 19 -10.68 25.32 -36.46
CA LYS A 19 -9.98 24.72 -37.59
C LYS A 19 -10.60 25.20 -38.91
N THR A 20 -9.74 25.75 -39.76
CA THR A 20 -10.02 26.07 -41.16
C THR A 20 -10.29 24.78 -41.93
N GLU A 21 -11.34 24.77 -42.74
CA GLU A 21 -11.77 23.62 -43.54
C GLU A 21 -10.76 23.28 -44.64
N THR A 22 -10.30 22.03 -44.67
CA THR A 22 -9.87 21.37 -45.89
C THR A 22 -10.35 19.92 -45.87
N SER A 23 -11.03 19.55 -46.95
CA SER A 23 -11.74 18.30 -47.20
C SER A 23 -10.80 17.12 -47.43
N ALA A 24 -11.04 16.00 -46.75
CA ALA A 24 -10.75 14.66 -47.26
C ALA A 24 -11.70 13.64 -46.60
N SER A 25 -12.32 12.82 -47.43
CA SER A 25 -13.38 11.85 -47.16
C SER A 25 -12.99 10.74 -46.18
N GLY A 26 -13.82 10.51 -45.16
CA GLY A 26 -13.73 9.35 -44.26
C GLY A 26 -15.12 8.82 -43.91
N VAL A 27 -15.32 7.51 -44.09
CA VAL A 27 -16.55 6.75 -43.83
C VAL A 27 -17.00 6.93 -42.37
N SER A 28 -18.30 7.17 -42.16
CA SER A 28 -18.83 7.49 -40.84
C SER A 28 -19.21 6.24 -40.04
N ARG A 29 -19.07 6.31 -38.70
CA ARG A 29 -19.37 5.22 -37.74
C ARG A 29 -20.79 4.63 -37.84
N ARG A 30 -21.72 5.32 -38.52
CA ARG A 30 -23.09 4.85 -38.74
C ARG A 30 -23.18 3.81 -39.87
N GLU A 31 -22.23 3.76 -40.79
CA GLU A 31 -22.16 2.75 -41.85
C GLU A 31 -21.53 1.44 -41.38
N PHE A 32 -20.71 1.47 -40.32
CA PHE A 32 -20.11 0.27 -39.73
C PHE A 32 -21.09 -0.54 -38.86
N LEU A 33 -22.06 0.11 -38.22
CA LEU A 33 -23.03 -0.53 -37.32
C LEU A 33 -24.26 -1.13 -38.03
N VAL A 34 -24.49 -0.79 -39.30
CA VAL A 34 -25.56 -1.40 -40.12
C VAL A 34 -25.10 -2.70 -40.79
N GLY A 35 -23.78 -2.95 -40.86
CA GLY A 35 -23.19 -4.08 -41.59
C GLY A 35 -23.08 -5.41 -40.83
N SER A 36 -23.44 -5.48 -39.55
CA SER A 36 -23.11 -6.64 -38.69
C SER A 36 -24.28 -7.25 -37.90
N GLY A 37 -25.52 -6.92 -38.24
CA GLY A 37 -26.71 -7.42 -37.53
C GLY A 37 -27.62 -8.32 -38.36
N ALA A 38 -27.22 -9.58 -38.59
CA ALA A 38 -28.13 -10.62 -39.11
C ALA A 38 -27.88 -11.97 -38.41
N GLY A 39 -28.93 -12.48 -37.75
CA GLY A 39 -29.01 -13.82 -37.12
C GLY A 39 -28.69 -13.80 -35.63
N VAL A 40 -29.51 -14.30 -34.69
CA VAL A 40 -30.49 -15.39 -34.75
C VAL A 40 -31.58 -15.13 -33.70
N ALA A 41 -32.84 -15.36 -34.09
CA ALA A 41 -34.00 -15.41 -33.21
C ALA A 41 -34.13 -16.80 -32.56
N GLY A 42 -34.61 -16.87 -31.31
CA GLY A 42 -34.92 -18.14 -30.65
C GLY A 42 -35.56 -17.98 -29.28
N LEU A 43 -36.89 -17.85 -29.26
CA LEU A 43 -37.79 -17.97 -28.11
C LEU A 43 -37.98 -19.45 -27.72
N VAL A 44 -37.84 -19.83 -26.44
CA VAL A 44 -38.65 -20.92 -25.82
C VAL A 44 -38.92 -20.63 -24.34
N ILE A 45 -40.18 -20.79 -23.97
CA ILE A 45 -40.84 -20.58 -22.68
C ILE A 45 -40.93 -21.89 -21.89
N GLY A 46 -40.81 -21.81 -20.55
CA GLY A 46 -41.73 -22.52 -19.64
C GLY A 46 -41.19 -23.69 -18.80
N GLY A 47 -41.64 -23.75 -17.54
CA GLY A 47 -41.71 -25.00 -16.76
C GLY A 47 -41.49 -24.88 -15.25
N VAL A 48 -42.57 -24.60 -14.51
CA VAL A 48 -42.67 -24.80 -13.04
C VAL A 48 -43.25 -26.20 -12.75
N ILE A 49 -43.03 -26.71 -11.53
CA ILE A 49 -43.61 -27.86 -10.78
C ILE A 49 -42.47 -28.84 -10.44
N GLY A 50 -42.08 -29.13 -9.19
CA GLY A 50 -42.80 -29.18 -7.91
C GLY A 50 -42.98 -30.64 -7.51
N ASN A 51 -42.26 -31.15 -6.50
CA ASN A 51 -42.78 -32.21 -5.63
C ASN A 51 -41.99 -32.37 -4.32
N GLN A 52 -42.72 -32.35 -3.21
CA GLN A 52 -42.29 -32.79 -1.88
C GLN A 52 -42.54 -34.29 -1.75
N VAL A 53 -41.62 -35.10 -1.21
CA VAL A 53 -41.94 -36.29 -0.40
C VAL A 53 -40.84 -36.57 0.63
N ILE A 54 -41.15 -36.23 1.87
CA ILE A 54 -40.94 -36.93 3.16
C ILE A 54 -40.01 -38.17 3.19
N GLY A 55 -39.02 -38.12 4.10
CA GLY A 55 -38.36 -39.30 4.66
C GLY A 55 -37.03 -38.99 5.35
N LYS A 56 -37.04 -38.74 6.67
CA LYS A 56 -35.84 -38.82 7.54
C LYS A 56 -35.76 -40.25 8.09
N PRO A 57 -34.56 -40.85 8.26
CA PRO A 57 -33.79 -40.55 9.47
C PRO A 57 -32.26 -40.64 9.33
N ALA A 58 -31.61 -40.33 10.45
CA ALA A 58 -30.18 -40.44 10.77
C ALA A 58 -29.28 -39.33 10.22
N ALA A 59 -28.88 -38.43 11.12
CA ALA A 59 -27.74 -37.54 10.93
C ALA A 59 -26.44 -38.37 11.01
N PRO A 60 -25.57 -38.31 10.00
CA PRO A 60 -24.16 -38.59 10.18
C PRO A 60 -23.41 -37.30 10.54
N ALA A 61 -22.28 -37.49 11.19
CA ALA A 61 -21.35 -36.51 11.75
C ALA A 61 -21.23 -35.19 10.97
N VAL A 62 -21.21 -34.09 11.71
CA VAL A 62 -20.70 -32.80 11.23
C VAL A 62 -19.21 -32.99 10.95
N GLU A 63 -18.87 -33.25 9.69
CA GLU A 63 -17.53 -32.94 9.20
C GLU A 63 -17.40 -31.41 9.25
N ALA A 64 -16.30 -30.93 9.86
CA ALA A 64 -15.96 -29.52 9.83
C ALA A 64 -15.94 -29.08 8.35
N PRO A 65 -16.55 -27.92 7.99
CA PRO A 65 -16.47 -27.46 6.62
C PRO A 65 -15.00 -27.25 6.30
N ALA A 66 -14.50 -28.06 5.37
CA ALA A 66 -13.25 -27.81 4.69
C ALA A 66 -13.33 -26.37 4.16
N ALA A 67 -12.27 -25.60 4.42
CA ALA A 67 -12.14 -24.24 3.90
C ALA A 67 -12.52 -24.24 2.42
N GLU A 68 -13.63 -23.57 2.10
CA GLU A 68 -14.05 -23.37 0.72
C GLU A 68 -12.92 -22.62 0.02
N ALA A 69 -12.32 -23.26 -0.98
CA ALA A 69 -11.37 -22.61 -1.85
C ALA A 69 -12.07 -21.39 -2.48
N PRO A 70 -11.41 -20.22 -2.54
CA PRO A 70 -12.03 -19.01 -3.08
C PRO A 70 -12.51 -19.26 -4.51
N ALA A 71 -13.71 -18.77 -4.80
CA ALA A 71 -14.36 -18.95 -6.09
C ALA A 71 -13.48 -18.39 -7.23
N GLU A 72 -13.30 -19.18 -8.29
CA GLU A 72 -12.59 -18.77 -9.49
C GLU A 72 -13.18 -17.47 -10.06
N GLY A 73 -12.46 -16.36 -9.89
CA GLY A 73 -12.85 -15.04 -10.39
C GLY A 73 -12.65 -13.89 -9.40
N GLU A 74 -12.34 -14.17 -8.13
CA GLU A 74 -12.04 -13.11 -7.16
C GLU A 74 -10.61 -12.58 -7.37
N VAL A 75 -10.51 -11.37 -7.94
CA VAL A 75 -9.22 -10.69 -8.09
C VAL A 75 -8.72 -10.35 -6.69
N SER A 76 -7.65 -11.02 -6.25
CA SER A 76 -7.03 -10.77 -4.95
C SER A 76 -6.83 -9.27 -4.73
N LEU A 77 -7.31 -8.77 -3.57
CA LEU A 77 -7.10 -7.38 -3.17
C LEU A 77 -5.62 -7.07 -2.94
N TYR A 78 -4.82 -8.12 -2.67
CA TYR A 78 -3.40 -8.06 -2.40
C TYR A 78 -2.59 -7.96 -3.69
N LYS A 79 -1.82 -6.88 -3.82
CA LYS A 79 -1.03 -6.59 -5.02
C LYS A 79 0.46 -6.68 -4.70
N ALA A 80 1.15 -7.61 -5.35
CA ALA A 80 2.62 -7.65 -5.35
C ALA A 80 3.19 -6.55 -6.27
N GLY A 81 4.42 -6.12 -6.03
CA GLY A 81 5.12 -5.16 -6.89
C GLY A 81 4.56 -3.73 -6.87
N TYR A 82 3.68 -3.40 -5.91
CA TYR A 82 3.17 -2.04 -5.68
C TYR A 82 3.94 -1.33 -4.56
N ASN A 83 3.85 0.00 -4.52
CA ASN A 83 4.46 0.88 -3.51
C ASN A 83 3.49 1.98 -3.03
N LEU A 84 3.75 2.44 -1.81
CA LEU A 84 3.15 3.62 -1.19
C LEU A 84 3.76 4.87 -1.82
N VAL A 85 2.92 5.81 -2.25
CA VAL A 85 3.34 7.14 -2.68
C VAL A 85 2.62 8.19 -1.83
N PHE A 86 3.41 9.12 -1.33
CA PHE A 86 2.98 10.20 -0.45
C PHE A 86 2.97 11.54 -1.18
N ASP A 87 1.85 12.27 -1.10
CA ASP A 87 1.73 13.66 -1.55
C ASP A 87 1.56 14.58 -0.34
N SER A 88 2.61 15.33 -0.02
CA SER A 88 2.64 16.27 1.09
C SER A 88 1.70 17.46 0.92
N VAL A 89 1.24 17.76 -0.30
CA VAL A 89 0.33 18.90 -0.56
C VAL A 89 -1.09 18.57 -0.12
N GLN A 90 -1.46 17.29 -0.19
CA GLN A 90 -2.80 16.82 0.21
C GLN A 90 -2.82 16.31 1.65
N CYS A 91 -1.67 16.00 2.24
CA CYS A 91 -1.58 15.54 3.61
C CYS A 91 -2.01 16.64 4.59
N THR A 92 -2.93 16.29 5.50
CA THR A 92 -3.42 17.18 6.56
C THR A 92 -2.75 16.92 7.92
N GLY A 93 -1.84 15.95 8.00
CA GLY A 93 -1.17 15.59 9.26
C GLY A 93 -2.12 15.04 10.33
N CYS A 94 -3.22 14.39 9.93
CA CYS A 94 -4.27 13.90 10.83
C CYS A 94 -3.90 12.64 11.64
N MET A 95 -2.76 11.99 11.36
CA MET A 95 -2.26 10.77 12.01
C MET A 95 -3.11 9.49 11.85
N ILE A 96 -4.27 9.54 11.19
CA ILE A 96 -5.17 8.39 11.00
C ILE A 96 -4.47 7.18 10.35
N CYS A 97 -3.53 7.42 9.44
CA CYS A 97 -2.76 6.35 8.80
C CYS A 97 -1.82 5.61 9.78
N ALA A 98 -1.30 6.31 10.80
CA ALA A 98 -0.51 5.69 11.86
C ALA A 98 -1.39 4.94 12.85
N GLU A 99 -2.54 5.50 13.22
CA GLU A 99 -3.55 4.85 14.07
C GLU A 99 -3.98 3.52 13.46
N ALA A 100 -4.49 3.52 12.22
CA ALA A 100 -4.92 2.31 11.51
C ALA A 100 -3.80 1.27 11.37
N CYS A 101 -2.56 1.72 11.15
CA CYS A 101 -1.41 0.81 11.10
C CYS A 101 -1.10 0.23 12.48
N SER A 102 -1.14 1.05 13.53
CA SER A 102 -0.86 0.60 14.89
C SER A 102 -1.90 -0.39 15.38
N GLU A 103 -3.20 -0.10 15.25
CA GLU A 103 -4.26 -0.99 15.72
C GLU A 103 -4.16 -2.36 15.05
N LYS A 104 -3.89 -2.38 13.75
CA LYS A 104 -3.72 -3.62 12.98
C LYS A 104 -2.60 -4.50 13.50
N TYR A 105 -1.40 -3.93 13.72
CA TYR A 105 -0.25 -4.73 14.17
C TYR A 105 -0.22 -4.95 15.68
N ALA A 106 -0.77 -4.03 16.47
CA ALA A 106 -0.97 -4.19 17.90
C ALA A 106 -1.89 -5.38 18.18
N THR A 107 -3.06 -5.42 17.55
CA THR A 107 -4.03 -6.52 17.71
C THR A 107 -3.47 -7.85 17.21
N PHE A 108 -2.67 -7.83 16.14
CA PHE A 108 -2.07 -9.02 15.59
C PHE A 108 -0.97 -9.63 16.48
N LEU A 109 -0.11 -8.78 17.04
CA LEU A 109 1.06 -9.23 17.80
C LEU A 109 0.76 -9.40 19.30
N HIS A 110 -0.09 -8.54 19.86
CA HIS A 110 -0.34 -8.40 21.30
C HIS A 110 -1.83 -8.15 21.59
N PRO A 111 -2.74 -9.05 21.18
CA PRO A 111 -4.18 -8.81 21.27
C PRO A 111 -4.68 -8.57 22.69
N GLU A 112 -4.09 -9.22 23.69
CA GLU A 112 -4.52 -9.08 25.09
C GLU A 112 -4.03 -7.77 25.70
N GLU A 113 -2.76 -7.45 25.49
CA GLU A 113 -2.11 -6.25 26.03
C GLU A 113 -2.62 -4.97 25.39
N THR A 114 -3.11 -5.05 24.15
CA THR A 114 -3.54 -3.89 23.35
C THR A 114 -5.06 -3.75 23.22
N ALA A 115 -5.84 -4.64 23.84
CA ALA A 115 -7.30 -4.69 23.71
C ALA A 115 -8.04 -3.38 24.02
N ASN A 116 -7.47 -2.51 24.87
CA ASN A 116 -8.11 -1.27 25.33
C ASN A 116 -7.21 -0.04 25.16
N VAL A 117 -6.14 -0.12 24.35
CA VAL A 117 -5.20 0.99 24.16
C VAL A 117 -4.81 1.11 22.70
N VAL A 118 -4.73 2.35 22.21
CA VAL A 118 -4.11 2.67 20.92
C VAL A 118 -2.70 3.19 21.21
N SER A 119 -1.69 2.55 20.62
CA SER A 119 -0.30 2.96 20.76
C SER A 119 0.35 3.09 19.39
N LEU A 120 0.69 4.33 19.02
CA LEU A 120 1.34 4.63 17.74
C LEU A 120 2.74 4.00 17.61
N GLU A 121 3.32 3.48 18.69
CA GLU A 121 4.60 2.76 18.65
C GLU A 121 4.52 1.42 17.90
N PHE A 122 3.32 0.86 17.72
CA PHE A 122 3.10 -0.28 16.81
C PHE A 122 2.97 0.12 15.34
N ALA A 123 2.85 1.42 15.03
CA ALA A 123 2.73 1.88 13.67
C ALA A 123 4.06 1.75 12.92
N ARG A 124 3.99 1.21 11.70
CA ARG A 124 5.12 1.09 10.75
C ARG A 124 5.18 2.27 9.78
N ILE A 125 4.37 3.29 10.03
CA ILE A 125 4.25 4.56 9.33
C ILE A 125 4.13 5.65 10.38
N ARG A 126 4.99 6.67 10.32
CA ARG A 126 5.05 7.79 11.28
C ARG A 126 4.90 9.11 10.55
N PRO A 127 3.71 9.72 10.53
CA PRO A 127 3.57 11.10 10.15
C PRO A 127 4.25 11.97 11.20
N MET A 128 5.08 12.89 10.75
CA MET A 128 5.84 13.81 11.57
C MET A 128 5.47 15.22 11.16
N ARG A 129 5.08 16.01 12.15
CA ARG A 129 4.74 17.40 11.96
C ARG A 129 5.98 18.25 12.11
N PHE A 130 6.38 18.89 11.03
CA PHE A 130 7.32 20.01 11.07
C PHE A 130 6.54 21.32 11.00
N GLN A 131 7.21 22.44 11.29
CA GLN A 131 6.58 23.75 11.14
C GLN A 131 6.11 23.93 9.69
N TYR A 132 4.79 24.02 9.51
CA TYR A 132 4.09 24.25 8.23
C TYR A 132 4.19 23.14 7.18
N VAL A 133 4.82 22.01 7.50
CA VAL A 133 4.95 20.88 6.59
C VAL A 133 4.79 19.58 7.36
N ASP A 134 3.85 18.76 6.97
CA ASP A 134 3.73 17.40 7.44
C ASP A 134 4.47 16.46 6.47
N VAL A 135 5.25 15.53 7.01
CA VAL A 135 5.92 14.49 6.23
C VAL A 135 5.59 13.14 6.81
N ILE A 136 5.57 12.11 5.97
CA ILE A 136 5.36 10.75 6.41
C ILE A 136 6.66 9.96 6.31
N ASN A 137 7.06 9.40 7.44
CA ASN A 137 8.12 8.42 7.53
C ASN A 137 7.53 7.01 7.37
N VAL A 138 8.00 6.27 6.39
CA VAL A 138 7.63 4.86 6.18
C VAL A 138 8.76 4.20 5.42
N CYS A 139 8.94 2.89 5.58
CA CYS A 139 9.92 2.16 4.79
C CYS A 139 9.67 2.38 3.29
N SER A 140 10.65 2.95 2.59
CA SER A 140 10.56 3.18 1.14
C SER A 140 10.76 1.90 0.31
N TYR A 141 11.16 0.78 0.93
CA TYR A 141 11.61 -0.46 0.29
C TYR A 141 12.81 -0.24 -0.65
N CYS A 142 13.88 0.30 -0.09
CA CYS A 142 15.16 0.44 -0.78
C CYS A 142 15.77 -0.93 -1.05
N ASN A 143 16.23 -1.19 -2.28
CA ASN A 143 17.09 -2.32 -2.57
C ASN A 143 18.50 -1.81 -2.85
N LEU A 144 19.50 -2.59 -2.44
CA LEU A 144 20.86 -2.43 -2.91
C LEU A 144 20.94 -2.69 -4.42
N TYR A 145 21.94 -2.11 -5.07
CA TYR A 145 22.23 -2.36 -6.46
C TYR A 145 23.33 -3.40 -6.59
N GLU A 146 23.06 -4.46 -7.33
CA GLU A 146 24.03 -5.52 -7.57
C GLU A 146 25.35 -4.98 -8.16
N TRP A 147 25.28 -3.99 -9.06
CA TRP A 147 26.47 -3.42 -9.68
C TRP A 147 27.30 -2.51 -8.76
N ALA A 148 26.73 -1.96 -7.69
CA ALA A 148 27.42 -1.01 -6.81
C ALA A 148 27.76 -1.63 -5.45
N GLU A 149 26.85 -2.44 -4.90
CA GLU A 149 26.97 -3.04 -3.58
C GLU A 149 27.05 -4.58 -3.60
N GLY A 150 26.92 -5.23 -4.77
CA GLY A 150 27.08 -6.68 -4.92
C GLY A 150 25.88 -7.51 -4.45
N SER A 151 24.76 -6.87 -4.09
CA SER A 151 23.53 -7.51 -3.64
C SER A 151 22.30 -6.74 -4.11
N SER A 152 21.16 -7.42 -4.21
CA SER A 152 19.84 -6.83 -4.46
C SER A 152 18.93 -6.83 -3.22
N GLU A 153 19.47 -7.24 -2.07
CA GLU A 153 18.76 -7.29 -0.78
C GLU A 153 18.36 -5.90 -0.30
N PHE A 154 17.48 -5.86 0.70
CA PHE A 154 17.25 -4.63 1.43
C PHE A 154 18.51 -4.26 2.23
N PRO A 155 18.90 -2.98 2.34
CA PRO A 155 20.05 -2.58 3.16
C PRO A 155 19.94 -3.05 4.63
N CYS A 156 18.72 -3.06 5.18
CA CYS A 156 18.45 -3.55 6.53
C CYS A 156 18.58 -5.08 6.67
N GLU A 157 18.31 -5.83 5.60
CA GLU A 157 18.48 -7.29 5.52
C GLU A 157 19.97 -7.64 5.45
N ALA A 158 20.72 -6.98 4.56
CA ALA A 158 22.14 -7.22 4.36
C ALA A 158 23.02 -7.00 5.63
N VAL A 159 22.57 -6.17 6.58
CA VAL A 159 23.29 -5.93 7.85
C VAL A 159 22.80 -6.78 9.01
N CYS A 160 21.72 -7.56 8.83
CA CYS A 160 21.12 -8.37 9.88
C CYS A 160 21.99 -9.61 10.14
N PRO A 161 22.52 -9.80 11.36
CA PRO A 161 23.40 -10.95 11.63
C PRO A 161 22.68 -12.30 11.76
N GLU A 162 21.36 -12.28 11.93
CA GLU A 162 20.53 -13.48 12.16
C GLU A 162 19.60 -13.79 10.97
N ASP A 163 19.74 -13.07 9.85
CA ASP A 163 18.86 -13.20 8.69
C ASP A 163 17.36 -13.11 9.06
N ALA A 164 17.05 -12.22 10.01
CA ALA A 164 15.72 -12.07 10.57
C ALA A 164 14.80 -11.21 9.69
N ILE A 165 15.35 -10.39 8.79
CA ILE A 165 14.57 -9.60 7.85
C ILE A 165 14.56 -10.36 6.53
N ILE A 166 13.38 -10.81 6.11
CA ILE A 166 13.22 -11.69 4.95
C ILE A 166 12.24 -11.10 3.95
N THR A 167 12.36 -11.46 2.67
CA THR A 167 11.29 -11.27 1.68
C THR A 167 10.39 -12.50 1.67
N VAL A 168 9.09 -12.31 1.94
CA VAL A 168 8.13 -13.42 1.93
C VAL A 168 7.52 -13.57 0.53
N PRO A 169 7.66 -14.73 -0.13
CA PRO A 169 7.17 -14.95 -1.49
C PRO A 169 5.66 -14.71 -1.67
N GLU A 170 5.23 -14.58 -2.93
CA GLU A 170 3.80 -14.58 -3.26
C GLU A 170 3.16 -15.93 -2.95
N GLY A 171 1.98 -15.93 -2.33
CA GLY A 171 1.29 -17.15 -1.86
C GLY A 171 1.78 -17.68 -0.51
N GLU A 172 2.83 -17.10 0.06
CA GLU A 172 3.30 -17.37 1.42
C GLU A 172 3.03 -16.20 2.35
N GLY A 173 3.00 -16.47 3.65
CA GLY A 173 2.80 -15.48 4.70
C GLY A 173 1.37 -15.46 5.24
N GLU A 174 1.00 -14.34 5.82
CA GLU A 174 -0.31 -14.17 6.47
C GLU A 174 -1.08 -13.04 5.80
N GLU A 175 -2.24 -13.41 5.28
CA GLU A 175 -3.14 -12.54 4.53
C GLU A 175 -3.45 -11.26 5.32
N GLY A 176 -3.31 -10.11 4.67
CA GLY A 176 -3.51 -8.83 5.34
C GLY A 176 -2.29 -8.29 6.11
N TYR A 177 -1.26 -9.10 6.38
CA TYR A 177 -0.13 -8.70 7.22
C TYR A 177 1.20 -8.72 6.46
N TYR A 178 1.57 -9.85 5.87
CA TYR A 178 2.86 -10.01 5.17
C TYR A 178 2.78 -11.12 4.12
N GLY A 179 3.74 -11.14 3.19
CA GLY A 179 3.66 -11.96 1.97
C GLY A 179 3.75 -11.10 0.72
N MET A 180 3.38 -11.67 -0.43
CA MET A 180 3.26 -10.96 -1.71
C MET A 180 4.56 -10.31 -2.20
N GLY A 181 5.70 -10.94 -1.92
CA GLY A 181 7.02 -10.42 -2.27
C GLY A 181 7.44 -9.24 -1.41
N TYR A 182 6.83 -9.05 -0.23
CA TYR A 182 7.17 -7.99 0.70
C TYR A 182 7.93 -8.50 1.92
N LYS A 183 8.67 -7.57 2.54
CA LYS A 183 9.50 -7.87 3.69
C LYS A 183 8.69 -8.19 4.95
N TRP A 184 9.26 -9.05 5.78
CA TRP A 184 8.80 -9.36 7.12
C TRP A 184 9.99 -9.48 8.07
N VAL A 185 9.72 -9.35 9.37
CA VAL A 185 10.71 -9.62 10.42
C VAL A 185 10.32 -10.92 11.11
N ASP A 186 11.14 -11.95 10.94
CA ASP A 186 11.12 -13.15 11.76
C ASP A 186 11.44 -12.77 13.20
N ARG A 187 10.40 -12.84 14.05
CA ARG A 187 10.48 -12.39 15.44
C ARG A 187 11.25 -13.37 16.34
N GLU A 188 11.36 -14.63 15.94
CA GLU A 188 12.12 -15.65 16.65
C GLU A 188 13.62 -15.44 16.47
N LYS A 189 14.04 -15.12 15.24
CA LYS A 189 15.44 -14.81 14.92
C LYS A 189 15.86 -13.40 15.34
N CYS A 190 14.95 -12.44 15.34
CA CYS A 190 15.28 -11.06 15.68
C CYS A 190 15.76 -10.94 17.13
N LEU A 191 17.00 -10.44 17.33
CA LEU A 191 17.56 -10.24 18.68
C LEU A 191 16.93 -9.07 19.44
N GLY A 192 16.28 -8.14 18.74
CA GLY A 192 15.62 -6.95 19.30
C GLY A 192 16.58 -5.80 19.68
N ILE A 193 16.01 -4.63 20.02
CA ILE A 193 16.74 -3.39 20.32
C ILE A 193 17.77 -3.53 21.44
N ASP A 194 17.53 -4.40 22.43
CA ASP A 194 18.44 -4.56 23.57
C ASP A 194 19.78 -5.21 23.21
N LYS A 195 19.81 -5.97 22.10
CA LYS A 195 20.97 -6.76 21.69
C LYS A 195 21.48 -6.38 20.31
N CYS A 196 20.61 -5.89 19.42
CA CYS A 196 20.96 -5.59 18.04
C CYS A 196 20.18 -4.35 17.54
N TRP A 197 20.92 -3.38 16.99
CA TRP A 197 20.36 -2.14 16.43
C TRP A 197 20.73 -1.91 14.96
N ARG A 198 21.49 -2.84 14.34
CA ARG A 198 22.12 -2.62 13.03
C ARG A 198 21.16 -2.24 11.90
N CYS A 199 19.99 -2.87 11.86
CA CYS A 199 18.97 -2.56 10.85
C CYS A 199 18.44 -1.13 10.96
N ALA A 200 18.30 -0.61 12.19
CA ALA A 200 17.88 0.75 12.43
C ALA A 200 19.02 1.75 12.18
N GLU A 201 20.24 1.44 12.61
CA GLU A 201 21.45 2.23 12.33
C GLU A 201 21.62 2.49 10.83
N ILE A 202 21.65 1.43 10.00
CA ILE A 202 21.81 1.61 8.55
C ILE A 202 20.65 2.38 7.93
N CYS A 203 19.43 2.14 8.42
CA CYS A 203 18.23 2.74 7.86
C CYS A 203 18.09 4.21 8.22
N GLU A 204 18.49 4.56 9.44
CA GLU A 204 18.64 5.94 9.88
C GLU A 204 19.80 6.54 9.09
N ASP A 205 21.05 6.19 9.32
CA ASP A 205 22.21 6.89 8.77
C ASP A 205 22.17 7.14 7.26
N GLN A 206 21.70 6.19 6.46
CA GLN A 206 21.81 6.23 5.00
C GLN A 206 20.48 6.36 4.25
N PHE A 207 19.33 6.19 4.92
CA PHE A 207 18.04 6.11 4.24
C PHE A 207 16.96 6.92 4.99
N ALA A 208 15.70 6.47 4.89
CA ALA A 208 14.55 7.20 5.40
C ALA A 208 14.10 6.71 6.79
N SER A 209 14.97 6.16 7.63
CA SER A 209 14.63 5.78 9.02
C SER A 209 13.35 4.92 9.18
N GLY A 210 13.06 4.05 8.21
CA GLY A 210 11.81 3.27 8.16
C GLY A 210 11.75 2.05 9.09
N MET A 211 12.73 1.90 9.99
CA MET A 211 12.76 0.86 11.01
C MET A 211 12.16 1.37 12.32
N SER A 212 11.63 0.44 13.10
CA SER A 212 10.96 0.69 14.37
C SER A 212 11.09 -0.51 15.28
N PHE A 213 10.68 -0.37 16.54
CA PHE A 213 10.74 -1.48 17.49
C PHE A 213 9.43 -1.62 18.22
N ASP A 214 9.03 -2.87 18.43
CA ASP A 214 7.87 -3.25 19.20
C ASP A 214 8.03 -2.75 20.64
N PRO A 215 7.09 -1.98 21.20
CA PRO A 215 7.22 -1.45 22.55
C PRO A 215 7.14 -2.53 23.64
N ILE A 216 6.62 -3.72 23.33
CA ILE A 216 6.47 -4.85 24.26
C ILE A 216 7.63 -5.84 24.06
N ASP A 217 7.73 -6.49 22.90
CA ASP A 217 8.75 -7.52 22.67
C ASP A 217 10.11 -6.96 22.29
N ARG A 218 10.18 -5.65 22.01
CA ARG A 218 11.44 -4.96 21.65
C ARG A 218 12.06 -5.52 20.36
N LYS A 219 11.28 -6.22 19.53
CA LYS A 219 11.70 -6.73 18.21
C LYS A 219 11.63 -5.65 17.15
N ALA A 220 12.48 -5.76 16.13
CA ALA A 220 12.42 -4.86 15.00
C ALA A 220 11.06 -4.99 14.28
N GLN A 221 10.58 -3.86 13.77
CA GLN A 221 9.37 -3.70 13.01
C GLN A 221 9.67 -2.88 11.77
N VAL A 222 9.15 -3.31 10.62
CA VAL A 222 9.28 -2.62 9.34
C VAL A 222 7.97 -2.77 8.58
N CYS A 223 7.60 -1.77 7.78
CA CYS A 223 6.43 -1.86 6.92
C CYS A 223 6.56 -3.09 6.02
N SER A 224 5.56 -3.98 6.10
CA SER A 224 5.38 -5.18 5.28
C SER A 224 4.35 -4.94 4.17
N ARG A 225 3.94 -3.68 3.96
CA ARG A 225 2.90 -3.25 3.01
C ARG A 225 1.56 -3.98 3.21
N CYS A 226 1.32 -4.51 4.40
CA CYS A 226 0.13 -5.29 4.75
C CYS A 226 -0.14 -6.43 3.75
N GLY A 227 0.94 -7.09 3.29
CA GLY A 227 0.84 -8.14 2.27
C GLY A 227 0.29 -7.65 0.93
N GLY A 228 0.29 -6.35 0.62
CA GLY A 228 -0.16 -5.80 -0.66
C GLY A 228 -1.51 -5.09 -0.66
N ASP A 229 -2.14 -4.95 0.50
CA ASP A 229 -3.34 -4.10 0.71
C ASP A 229 -3.15 -3.20 1.96
N PRO A 230 -2.46 -2.04 1.82
CA PRO A 230 -2.07 -1.23 2.97
C PRO A 230 -3.25 -0.57 3.70
N GLU A 231 -3.38 -0.85 5.00
CA GLU A 231 -4.42 -0.27 5.85
C GLU A 231 -4.33 1.27 5.95
N CYS A 232 -3.10 1.78 5.98
CA CYS A 232 -2.84 3.21 6.04
C CYS A 232 -3.32 3.98 4.80
N VAL A 233 -3.39 3.33 3.63
CA VAL A 233 -3.94 3.92 2.40
C VAL A 233 -5.47 3.95 2.48
N LYS A 234 -6.09 2.83 2.90
CA LYS A 234 -7.55 2.72 3.05
C LYS A 234 -8.10 3.70 4.08
N ALA A 235 -7.38 3.91 5.17
CA ALA A 235 -7.77 4.81 6.25
C ALA A 235 -7.55 6.29 5.93
N CYS A 236 -6.77 6.64 4.90
CA CYS A 236 -6.45 8.03 4.63
C CYS A 236 -7.70 8.79 4.15
N PRO A 237 -8.15 9.85 4.86
CA PRO A 237 -9.32 10.62 4.45
C PRO A 237 -9.08 11.47 3.19
N GLU A 238 -7.81 11.65 2.81
CA GLU A 238 -7.36 12.42 1.65
C GLU A 238 -6.84 11.44 0.58
N PRO A 239 -7.66 11.03 -0.41
CA PRO A 239 -7.34 9.89 -1.28
C PRO A 239 -6.07 10.04 -2.13
N GLY A 240 -5.58 11.26 -2.34
CA GLY A 240 -4.32 11.51 -3.05
C GLY A 240 -3.12 11.75 -2.15
N ALA A 241 -3.29 11.89 -0.83
CA ALA A 241 -2.18 12.07 0.10
C ALA A 241 -1.36 10.78 0.30
N LEU A 242 -2.03 9.63 0.33
CA LEU A 242 -1.40 8.31 0.35
C LEU A 242 -2.04 7.43 -0.72
N THR A 243 -1.23 6.95 -1.65
CA THR A 243 -1.70 6.13 -2.78
C THR A 243 -0.92 4.83 -2.90
N TRP A 244 -1.59 3.81 -3.45
CA TRP A 244 -1.02 2.49 -3.70
C TRP A 244 -0.89 2.25 -5.20
N VAL A 245 0.33 2.33 -5.72
CA VAL A 245 0.60 2.35 -7.17
C VAL A 245 1.68 1.33 -7.56
N PRO A 246 1.73 0.84 -8.81
CA PRO A 246 2.80 -0.03 -9.26
C PRO A 246 4.19 0.57 -9.00
N ALA A 247 5.11 -0.23 -8.47
CA ALA A 247 6.47 0.20 -8.19
C ALA A 247 7.25 0.38 -9.50
N ALA A 248 7.52 1.63 -9.88
CA ALA A 248 8.27 1.93 -11.09
C ALA A 248 9.80 1.99 -10.88
N ARG A 249 10.26 2.08 -9.62
CA ARG A 249 11.67 2.27 -9.24
C ARG A 249 11.97 1.54 -7.94
N ASN A 250 13.26 1.29 -7.68
CA ASN A 250 13.70 0.86 -6.37
C ASN A 250 13.43 1.97 -5.32
N GLY A 251 13.06 1.59 -4.10
CA GLY A 251 12.62 2.52 -3.08
C GLY A 251 13.64 3.59 -2.66
N ARG A 252 14.92 3.37 -2.98
CA ARG A 252 16.03 4.26 -2.62
C ARG A 252 15.86 5.68 -3.14
N TYR A 253 15.26 5.86 -4.33
CA TYR A 253 14.99 7.19 -4.88
C TYR A 253 14.03 8.02 -4.01
N PHE A 254 13.17 7.36 -3.24
CA PHE A 254 12.21 7.99 -2.35
C PHE A 254 12.68 8.05 -0.90
N ALA A 255 13.89 7.56 -0.61
CA ALA A 255 14.42 7.49 0.73
C ALA A 255 15.16 8.78 1.08
N ASN A 256 14.53 9.65 1.87
CA ASN A 256 15.14 10.82 2.47
C ASN A 256 14.88 10.77 3.97
N HIS A 257 15.84 11.27 4.75
CA HIS A 257 15.61 11.52 6.16
C HIS A 257 14.39 12.43 6.36
N PRO A 258 13.61 12.22 7.44
CA PRO A 258 12.51 13.10 7.85
C PRO A 258 12.80 14.61 7.70
N SER A 259 13.92 15.05 8.28
CA SER A 259 14.31 16.46 8.34
C SER A 259 14.70 17.00 6.98
N ASP A 260 15.44 16.23 6.18
CA ASP A 260 15.85 16.62 4.82
C ASP A 260 14.65 16.75 3.90
N TYR A 261 13.69 15.82 4.04
CA TYR A 261 12.48 15.85 3.26
C TYR A 261 11.59 17.03 3.64
N ALA A 262 11.44 17.30 4.93
CA ALA A 262 10.70 18.46 5.42
C ALA A 262 11.31 19.78 4.91
N GLU A 263 12.65 19.93 4.95
CA GLU A 263 13.33 21.12 4.45
C GLU A 263 13.15 21.29 2.93
N LEU A 264 13.27 20.19 2.17
CA LEU A 264 13.04 20.19 0.73
C LEU A 264 11.62 20.65 0.39
N LEU A 265 10.62 20.15 1.12
CA LEU A 265 9.22 20.50 0.90
C LEU A 265 8.92 21.92 1.34
N TYR A 266 9.41 22.36 2.50
CA TYR A 266 9.25 23.72 2.99
C TYR A 266 9.78 24.73 1.97
N ARG A 267 10.99 24.49 1.45
CA ARG A 267 11.57 25.34 0.41
C ARG A 267 10.77 25.34 -0.88
N LYS A 268 10.19 24.21 -1.29
CA LYS A 268 9.35 24.14 -2.50
C LYS A 268 8.01 24.87 -2.32
N ILE A 269 7.39 24.75 -1.15
CA ILE A 269 6.08 25.32 -0.86
C ILE A 269 6.18 26.83 -0.63
N TYR A 270 7.15 27.27 0.18
CA TYR A 270 7.27 28.66 0.61
C TYR A 270 8.35 29.46 -0.11
N ASN A 271 9.18 28.82 -0.94
CA ASN A 271 10.35 29.43 -1.57
C ASN A 271 11.29 30.12 -0.55
N HIS A 272 11.43 29.50 0.62
CA HIS A 272 12.20 30.02 1.75
C HIS A 272 12.91 28.88 2.47
N VAL A 273 14.08 29.15 3.06
CA VAL A 273 14.80 28.20 3.93
C VAL A 273 14.32 28.44 5.34
N ARG A 274 14.07 27.37 6.11
CA ARG A 274 13.59 27.53 7.49
C ARG A 274 14.73 27.98 8.40
N GLU A 275 14.55 29.13 9.06
CA GLU A 275 15.41 29.55 10.17
C GLU A 275 14.92 28.85 11.45
N LEU A 276 15.73 27.94 12.00
CA LEU A 276 15.44 27.16 13.21
C LEU A 276 16.13 27.75 14.44
#